data_AF-A0A1F5EBF6-F1
#
_entry.id   AF-A0A1F5EBF6-F1
#
_cell.length_a   1.000
_cell.length_b   1.000
_cell.length_c   1.000
_cell.angle_alpha   90.00
_cell.angle_beta   90.00
_cell.angle_gamma   90.00
#
_symmetry.space_group_name_H-M   'P 1'
#
loop_
_entity.id
_entity.type
_entity.pdbx_description
1 polymer ?
#
loop_
_entity_poly.entity_id
_entity_poly.type
_entity_poly.pdbx_seq_one_letter_code
_entity_poly.pdbx_strand_id
1 'polypeptide(L)'
;MWRGFVGLILTLLLFLSSLGYVFFQLQTPSFIVTQAREEKMYERLIKNLEPVLKEMNVGSELPLTNKELVEVVKKTVDGKRFYDFSELVTNAYLDYLTGRTDKLTYSYDLRPVRSKLADELTVRLQKKYNALPICQANQLSTWEISSTLPNCRLSNESQTDTNRNLANLSQQISQMVPNQLKVVEAPRSVRQWQPSVVLALSIIKGVWLVTLLVVGLFLLISRSRAFVTLAWSFILVGIFEVGFGLIAWDWLGRLISENFTNGSESQLAPVAIDLSAGILEIFKSTLGNISVIMLIVGVTSLLLAIIYRHKSKPEAAASVKLS
;
A
#
# COMPACT_ATOMS: atom_id res chain seq x y z
N MET A 1 33.81 -21.20 21.48
CA MET A 1 32.50 -21.77 21.06
C MET A 1 31.31 -21.08 21.72
N TRP A 2 31.16 -21.11 23.05
CA TRP A 2 29.99 -20.56 23.76
C TRP A 2 29.65 -19.09 23.46
N ARG A 3 30.63 -18.19 23.41
CA ARG A 3 30.41 -16.76 23.10
C ARG A 3 29.90 -16.49 21.69
N GLY A 4 30.35 -17.28 20.70
CA GLY A 4 29.88 -17.16 19.32
C GLY A 4 28.46 -17.70 19.15
N PHE A 5 28.15 -18.81 19.81
CA PHE A 5 26.81 -19.39 19.84
C PHE A 5 25.77 -18.44 20.48
N VAL A 6 26.13 -17.82 21.60
CA VAL A 6 25.28 -16.82 22.27
C VAL A 6 25.05 -15.59 21.38
N GLY A 7 26.07 -15.11 20.67
CA GLY A 7 25.93 -14.01 19.71
C GLY A 7 25.01 -14.34 18.55
N LEU A 8 25.08 -15.55 18.00
CA LEU A 8 24.20 -16.00 16.93
C LEU A 8 22.73 -16.11 17.38
N ILE A 9 22.48 -16.67 18.57
CA ILE A 9 21.13 -16.74 19.14
C ILE A 9 20.56 -15.33 19.32
N LEU A 10 21.36 -14.41 19.87
CA LEU A 10 20.92 -13.03 20.08
C LEU A 10 20.59 -12.33 18.75
N THR A 11 21.43 -12.48 17.73
CA THR A 11 21.18 -11.94 16.39
C THR A 11 19.89 -12.51 15.81
N LEU A 12 19.66 -13.83 15.93
CA LEU A 12 18.43 -14.46 15.46
C LEU A 12 17.19 -13.94 16.20
N LEU A 13 17.25 -13.82 17.53
CA LEU A 13 16.14 -13.31 18.33
C LEU A 13 15.82 -11.85 18.01
N LEU A 14 16.84 -11.01 17.82
CA LEU A 14 16.64 -9.61 17.42
C LEU A 14 16.04 -9.50 16.02
N PHE A 15 16.45 -10.35 15.07
CA PHE A 15 15.86 -10.44 13.74
C PHE A 15 14.40 -10.92 13.78
N LEU A 16 14.08 -11.93 14.59
CA LEU A 16 12.68 -12.36 14.79
C LEU A 16 11.84 -11.28 15.47
N SER A 17 12.44 -10.52 16.38
CA SER A 17 11.81 -9.40 17.06
C SER A 17 11.48 -8.25 16.10
N SER A 18 12.37 -7.91 15.19
CA SER A 18 12.12 -6.86 14.19
C SER A 18 11.06 -7.31 13.19
N LEU A 19 11.12 -8.55 12.69
CA LEU A 19 10.07 -9.11 11.84
C LEU A 19 8.70 -9.07 12.54
N GLY A 20 8.62 -9.53 13.79
CA GLY A 20 7.37 -9.48 14.55
C GLY A 20 6.85 -8.06 14.77
N TYR A 21 7.74 -7.08 14.94
CA TYR A 21 7.37 -5.67 15.01
C TYR A 21 6.79 -5.17 13.68
N VAL A 22 7.37 -5.53 12.52
CA VAL A 22 6.80 -5.17 11.22
C VAL A 22 5.42 -5.80 11.04
N PHE A 23 5.26 -7.09 11.38
CA PHE A 23 3.95 -7.76 11.34
C PHE A 23 2.92 -7.09 12.25
N PHE A 24 3.34 -6.61 13.43
CA PHE A 24 2.48 -5.86 14.33
C PHE A 24 2.06 -4.50 13.72
N GLN A 25 3.01 -3.77 13.12
CA GLN A 25 2.71 -2.51 12.43
C GLN A 25 1.77 -2.70 11.23
N LEU A 26 1.91 -3.79 10.47
CA LEU A 26 0.97 -4.15 9.40
C LEU A 26 -0.44 -4.50 9.90
N GLN A 27 -0.63 -4.79 11.19
CA GLN A 27 -1.97 -4.93 11.78
C GLN A 27 -2.57 -3.58 12.20
N THR A 28 -1.84 -2.48 11.99
CA THR A 28 -2.27 -1.12 12.31
C THR A 28 -2.73 -0.42 11.02
N PRO A 29 -4.03 -0.15 10.87
CA PRO A 29 -4.56 0.42 9.63
C PRO A 29 -3.96 1.79 9.26
N SER A 30 -3.80 2.68 10.24
CA SER A 30 -3.20 4.01 10.04
C SER A 30 -1.75 3.93 9.56
N PHE A 31 -1.01 2.90 9.96
CA PHE A 31 0.35 2.64 9.50
C PHE A 31 0.36 2.28 8.01
N ILE A 32 -0.48 1.34 7.57
CA ILE A 32 -0.60 0.95 6.15
C ILE A 32 -0.94 2.16 5.28
N VAL A 33 -1.93 2.96 5.68
CA VAL A 33 -2.39 4.12 4.89
C VAL A 33 -1.30 5.20 4.82
N THR A 34 -0.59 5.43 5.92
CA THR A 34 0.53 6.40 5.97
C THR A 34 1.66 5.96 5.05
N GLN A 35 2.06 4.69 5.12
CA GLN A 35 3.09 4.14 4.25
C GLN A 35 2.66 4.11 2.78
N ALA A 36 1.41 3.78 2.47
CA ALA A 36 0.87 3.87 1.11
C ALA A 36 0.96 5.31 0.56
N ARG A 37 0.77 6.32 1.42
CA ARG A 37 0.91 7.73 1.06
C ARG A 37 2.38 8.12 0.83
N GLU A 38 3.29 7.70 1.69
CA GLU A 38 4.74 7.93 1.55
C GLU A 38 5.28 7.31 0.25
N GLU A 39 4.81 6.10 -0.07
CA GLU A 39 5.14 5.36 -1.29
C GLU A 39 4.36 5.84 -2.52
N LYS A 40 3.58 6.93 -2.43
CA LYS A 40 2.83 7.54 -3.55
C LYS A 40 2.01 6.52 -4.34
N MET A 41 1.32 5.63 -3.62
CA MET A 41 0.58 4.51 -4.22
C MET A 41 -0.52 5.01 -5.16
N TYR A 42 -1.21 6.09 -4.79
CA TYR A 42 -2.22 6.72 -5.65
C TYR A 42 -1.63 7.18 -7.00
N GLU A 43 -0.49 7.86 -6.97
CA GLU A 43 0.16 8.38 -8.18
C GLU A 43 0.63 7.25 -9.10
N ARG A 44 1.14 6.15 -8.51
CA ARG A 44 1.55 4.96 -9.27
C ARG A 44 0.36 4.24 -9.88
N LEU A 45 -0.73 4.08 -9.14
CA LEU A 45 -1.96 3.48 -9.63
C LEU A 45 -2.55 4.28 -10.79
N ILE A 46 -2.62 5.61 -10.68
CA ILE A 46 -3.08 6.48 -11.77
C ILE A 46 -2.17 6.38 -13.00
N LYS A 47 -0.84 6.28 -12.82
CA LYS A 47 0.11 6.11 -13.92
C LYS A 47 -0.07 4.78 -14.65
N ASN A 48 -0.43 3.73 -13.91
CA ASN A 48 -0.63 2.38 -14.46
C ASN A 48 -2.08 2.09 -14.88
N LEU A 49 -3.00 3.05 -14.74
CA LEU A 49 -4.41 2.85 -15.06
C LEU A 49 -4.67 2.72 -16.57
N GLU A 50 -3.91 3.43 -17.41
CA GLU A 50 -4.08 3.40 -18.88
C GLU A 50 -3.97 2.00 -19.50
N PRO A 51 -2.91 1.20 -19.21
CA PRO A 51 -2.82 -0.16 -19.74
C PRO A 51 -3.95 -1.07 -19.24
N VAL A 52 -4.36 -0.94 -17.97
CA VAL A 52 -5.48 -1.72 -17.40
C VAL A 52 -6.80 -1.42 -18.13
N LEU A 53 -7.08 -0.14 -18.39
CA LEU A 53 -8.26 0.27 -19.17
C LEU A 53 -8.23 -0.27 -20.61
N LYS A 54 -7.04 -0.43 -21.18
CA LYS A 54 -6.85 -1.00 -22.52
C LYS A 54 -7.18 -2.49 -22.55
N GLU A 55 -6.76 -3.24 -21.54
CA GLU A 55 -7.06 -4.68 -21.42
C GLU A 55 -8.55 -4.94 -21.19
N MET A 56 -9.22 -4.08 -20.40
CA MET A 56 -10.66 -4.18 -20.14
C MET A 56 -11.55 -3.67 -21.29
N ASN A 57 -10.96 -3.15 -22.37
CA ASN A 57 -11.65 -2.61 -23.55
C ASN A 57 -12.73 -1.54 -23.26
N VAL A 58 -12.63 -0.83 -22.12
CA VAL A 58 -13.64 0.12 -21.64
C VAL A 58 -13.83 1.31 -22.60
N GLY A 59 -12.78 1.73 -23.29
CA GLY A 59 -12.82 2.83 -24.26
C GLY A 59 -13.68 2.57 -25.50
N SER A 60 -14.15 1.34 -25.72
CA SER A 60 -15.04 1.01 -26.84
C SER A 60 -16.52 1.33 -26.57
N GLU A 61 -16.93 1.36 -25.29
CA GLU A 61 -18.32 1.62 -24.88
C GLU A 61 -18.56 3.09 -24.52
N LEU A 62 -17.49 3.86 -24.30
CA LEU A 62 -17.56 5.26 -23.91
C LEU A 62 -17.05 6.17 -25.03
N PRO A 63 -17.63 7.38 -25.19
CA PRO A 63 -17.18 8.38 -26.18
C PRO A 63 -15.81 9.03 -25.83
N LEU A 64 -14.96 8.34 -25.10
CA LEU A 64 -13.69 8.81 -24.54
C LEU A 64 -12.59 7.78 -24.81
N THR A 65 -11.40 8.27 -25.15
CA THR A 65 -10.22 7.40 -25.25
C THR A 65 -9.74 7.01 -23.84
N ASN A 66 -8.96 5.92 -23.72
CA ASN A 66 -8.43 5.47 -22.42
C ASN A 66 -7.64 6.57 -21.69
N LYS A 67 -6.83 7.36 -22.41
CA LYS A 67 -6.10 8.51 -21.84
C LYS A 67 -7.04 9.55 -21.23
N GLU A 68 -8.15 9.83 -21.90
CA GLU A 68 -9.15 10.79 -21.42
C GLU A 68 -9.89 10.24 -20.21
N LEU A 69 -10.18 8.94 -20.18
CA LEU A 69 -10.72 8.29 -18.99
C LEU A 69 -9.79 8.45 -17.79
N VAL A 70 -8.49 8.23 -17.96
CA VAL A 70 -7.51 8.41 -16.88
C VAL A 70 -7.53 9.84 -16.35
N GLU A 71 -7.58 10.85 -17.23
CA GLU A 71 -7.68 12.26 -16.81
C GLU A 71 -8.97 12.53 -16.00
N VAL A 72 -10.10 12.01 -16.46
CA VAL A 72 -11.40 12.16 -15.78
C VAL A 72 -11.36 11.47 -14.41
N VAL A 73 -10.84 10.24 -14.34
CA VAL A 73 -10.70 9.48 -13.08
C VAL A 73 -9.80 10.21 -12.09
N LYS A 74 -8.63 10.69 -12.54
CA LYS A 74 -7.67 11.44 -11.71
C LYS A 74 -8.28 12.71 -11.10
N LYS A 75 -9.19 13.37 -11.81
CA LYS A 75 -9.88 14.56 -11.30
C LYS A 75 -11.08 14.20 -10.40
N THR A 76 -11.73 13.08 -10.68
CA THR A 76 -12.91 12.60 -9.95
C THR A 76 -12.54 12.05 -8.57
N VAL A 77 -11.52 11.19 -8.51
CA VAL A 77 -10.99 10.61 -7.28
C VAL A 77 -9.64 11.25 -7.03
N ASP A 78 -9.57 12.22 -6.12
CA ASP A 78 -8.28 12.78 -5.71
C ASP A 78 -7.57 11.84 -4.73
N GLY A 79 -6.26 12.05 -4.55
CA GLY A 79 -5.46 11.22 -3.64
C GLY A 79 -6.01 11.18 -2.22
N LYS A 80 -6.61 12.29 -1.74
CA LYS A 80 -7.25 12.34 -0.43
C LYS A 80 -8.39 11.32 -0.33
N ARG A 81 -9.36 11.35 -1.26
CA ARG A 81 -10.48 10.39 -1.27
C ARG A 81 -10.01 8.95 -1.45
N PHE A 82 -8.97 8.73 -2.26
CA PHE A 82 -8.37 7.40 -2.40
C PHE A 82 -7.84 6.87 -1.07
N TYR A 83 -7.10 7.68 -0.32
CA TYR A 83 -6.56 7.28 0.98
C TYR A 83 -7.64 7.17 2.07
N ASP A 84 -8.64 8.06 2.09
CA ASP A 84 -9.78 7.97 3.02
C ASP A 84 -10.58 6.67 2.80
N PHE A 85 -10.82 6.31 1.54
CA PHE A 85 -11.44 5.04 1.17
C PHE A 85 -10.56 3.84 1.55
N SER A 86 -9.26 3.91 1.24
CA SER A 86 -8.30 2.85 1.56
C SER A 86 -8.20 2.61 3.06
N GLU A 87 -8.24 3.67 3.88
CA GLU A 87 -8.25 3.57 5.33
C GLU A 87 -9.51 2.87 5.85
N LEU A 88 -10.68 3.27 5.36
CA LEU A 88 -11.95 2.64 5.74
C LEU A 88 -11.97 1.14 5.38
N VAL A 89 -11.52 0.78 4.18
CA VAL A 89 -11.44 -0.62 3.74
C VAL A 89 -10.42 -1.40 4.57
N THR A 90 -9.22 -0.84 4.75
CA THR A 90 -8.13 -1.49 5.49
C THR A 90 -8.51 -1.72 6.95
N ASN A 91 -9.16 -0.75 7.60
CA ASN A 91 -9.70 -0.89 8.95
C ASN A 91 -10.65 -2.10 9.04
N ALA A 92 -11.67 -2.14 8.17
CA ALA A 92 -12.67 -3.19 8.20
C ALA A 92 -12.08 -4.59 7.93
N TYR A 93 -11.17 -4.69 6.95
CA TYR A 93 -10.51 -5.95 6.63
C TYR A 93 -9.57 -6.42 7.73
N LEU A 94 -8.76 -5.54 8.31
CA LEU A 94 -7.84 -5.92 9.39
C LEU A 94 -8.60 -6.30 10.66
N ASP A 95 -9.64 -5.59 11.04
CA ASP A 95 -10.45 -5.96 12.21
C ASP A 95 -11.09 -7.34 12.04
N TYR A 96 -11.58 -7.66 10.83
CA TYR A 96 -12.12 -8.97 10.52
C TYR A 96 -11.04 -10.09 10.51
N LEU A 97 -9.91 -9.84 9.84
CA LEU A 97 -8.82 -10.81 9.70
C LEU A 97 -8.06 -11.06 11.01
N THR A 98 -8.03 -10.08 11.91
CA THR A 98 -7.45 -10.23 13.25
C THR A 98 -8.44 -10.78 14.28
N GLY A 99 -9.69 -11.02 13.88
CA GLY A 99 -10.73 -11.58 14.77
C GLY A 99 -11.26 -10.58 15.79
N ARG A 100 -11.08 -9.26 15.57
CA ARG A 100 -11.71 -8.21 16.39
C ARG A 100 -13.19 -8.08 16.10
N THR A 101 -13.61 -8.43 14.87
CA THR A 101 -15.01 -8.46 14.47
C THR A 101 -15.35 -9.77 13.76
N ASP A 102 -16.58 -10.26 13.98
CA ASP A 102 -17.07 -11.49 13.36
C ASP A 102 -17.57 -11.27 11.92
N LYS A 103 -17.71 -10.01 11.50
CA LYS A 103 -18.27 -9.63 10.20
C LYS A 103 -17.45 -8.53 9.56
N LEU A 104 -17.13 -8.72 8.28
CA LEU A 104 -16.59 -7.67 7.43
C LEU A 104 -17.73 -6.76 6.97
N THR A 105 -17.84 -5.59 7.59
CA THR A 105 -18.83 -4.59 7.21
C THR A 105 -18.22 -3.21 7.02
N TYR A 106 -18.47 -2.59 5.88
CA TYR A 106 -18.13 -1.19 5.66
C TYR A 106 -19.06 -0.55 4.63
N SER A 107 -19.19 0.77 4.70
CA SER A 107 -19.97 1.55 3.75
C SER A 107 -19.21 2.82 3.39
N TYR A 108 -19.10 3.10 2.09
CA TYR A 108 -18.48 4.31 1.58
C TYR A 108 -19.46 5.03 0.65
N ASP A 109 -19.67 6.32 0.91
CA ASP A 109 -20.55 7.16 0.12
C ASP A 109 -19.86 7.56 -1.19
N LEU A 110 -20.43 7.10 -2.31
CA LEU A 110 -19.93 7.39 -3.65
C LEU A 110 -20.72 8.52 -4.33
N ARG A 111 -21.77 9.08 -3.70
CA ARG A 111 -22.49 10.23 -4.27
C ARG A 111 -21.56 11.41 -4.59
N PRO A 112 -20.58 11.77 -3.75
CA PRO A 112 -19.64 12.85 -4.09
C PRO A 112 -18.70 12.49 -5.25
N VAL A 113 -18.41 11.20 -5.46
CA VAL A 113 -17.60 10.71 -6.58
C VAL A 113 -18.43 10.76 -7.86
N ARG A 114 -19.67 10.26 -7.80
CA ARG A 114 -20.63 10.25 -8.91
C ARG A 114 -20.95 11.65 -9.42
N SER A 115 -21.20 12.60 -8.51
CA SER A 115 -21.43 14.01 -8.90
C SER A 115 -20.21 14.59 -9.62
N LYS A 116 -19.02 14.45 -9.04
CA LYS A 116 -17.78 14.99 -9.63
C LYS A 116 -17.43 14.32 -10.96
N LEU A 117 -17.74 13.02 -11.10
CA LEU A 117 -17.59 12.28 -12.35
C LEU A 117 -18.49 12.86 -13.43
N ALA A 118 -19.76 13.10 -13.13
CA ALA A 118 -20.70 13.71 -14.07
C ALA A 118 -20.23 15.11 -14.50
N ASP A 119 -19.73 15.92 -13.56
CA ASP A 119 -19.22 17.26 -13.85
C ASP A 119 -18.00 17.20 -14.80
N GLU A 120 -16.98 16.39 -14.48
CA GLU A 120 -15.76 16.26 -15.28
C GLU A 120 -16.02 15.62 -16.66
N LEU A 121 -16.94 14.64 -16.73
CA LEU A 121 -17.39 14.08 -18.00
C LEU A 121 -18.09 15.16 -18.86
N THR A 122 -18.97 15.97 -18.26
CA THR A 122 -19.67 17.05 -18.98
C THR A 122 -18.67 18.03 -19.58
N VAL A 123 -17.71 18.50 -18.79
CA VAL A 123 -16.65 19.42 -19.25
C VAL A 123 -15.85 18.80 -20.41
N ARG A 124 -15.50 17.51 -20.31
CA ARG A 124 -14.72 16.83 -21.35
C ARG A 124 -15.52 16.61 -22.64
N LEU A 125 -16.76 16.16 -22.51
CA LEU A 125 -17.66 15.95 -23.65
C LEU A 125 -17.96 17.26 -24.36
N GLN A 126 -18.18 18.35 -23.62
CA GLN A 126 -18.38 19.68 -24.19
C GLN A 126 -17.14 20.16 -24.96
N LYS A 127 -15.93 19.93 -24.43
CA LYS A 127 -14.69 20.25 -25.15
C LYS A 127 -14.56 19.46 -26.45
N LYS A 128 -14.90 18.16 -26.45
CA LYS A 128 -14.91 17.33 -27.67
C LYS A 128 -15.95 17.82 -28.67
N TYR A 129 -17.17 18.08 -28.21
CA TYR A 129 -18.25 18.57 -29.06
C TYR A 129 -17.88 19.90 -29.74
N ASN A 130 -17.30 20.83 -28.99
CA ASN A 130 -16.87 22.12 -29.52
C ASN A 130 -15.72 22.02 -30.55
N ALA A 131 -14.95 20.93 -30.52
CA ALA A 131 -13.89 20.65 -31.47
C ALA A 131 -14.39 19.99 -32.77
N LEU A 132 -15.66 19.56 -32.83
CA LEU A 132 -16.25 18.95 -34.02
C LEU A 132 -16.45 19.99 -35.14
N PRO A 133 -16.40 19.55 -36.41
CA PRO A 133 -16.74 20.41 -37.55
C PRO A 133 -18.22 20.81 -37.49
N ILE A 134 -18.54 21.99 -38.02
CA ILE A 134 -19.93 22.47 -38.09
C ILE A 134 -20.71 21.59 -39.08
N CYS A 135 -21.90 21.12 -38.68
CA CYS A 135 -22.77 20.31 -39.52
C CYS A 135 -23.15 21.07 -40.80
N GLN A 136 -23.12 20.37 -41.93
CA GLN A 136 -23.66 20.87 -43.19
C GLN A 136 -25.19 20.89 -43.15
N ALA A 137 -25.85 21.68 -44.00
CA ALA A 137 -27.30 21.89 -44.00
C ALA A 137 -28.12 20.59 -44.11
N ASN A 138 -27.57 19.57 -44.77
CA ASN A 138 -28.14 18.22 -44.94
C ASN A 138 -27.90 17.28 -43.74
N GLN A 139 -27.15 17.71 -42.73
CA GLN A 139 -26.81 16.96 -41.50
C GLN A 139 -27.44 17.59 -40.25
N LEU A 140 -28.28 18.63 -40.40
CA LEU A 140 -29.10 19.16 -39.31
C LEU A 140 -30.24 18.18 -38.98
N SER A 141 -29.89 17.04 -38.38
CA SER A 141 -30.83 16.23 -37.62
C SER A 141 -30.72 16.61 -36.15
N THR A 142 -31.84 16.78 -35.46
CA THR A 142 -31.89 16.91 -34.01
C THR A 142 -31.10 15.78 -33.37
N TRP A 143 -30.04 16.12 -32.62
CA TRP A 143 -29.29 15.11 -31.87
C TRP A 143 -30.19 14.55 -30.77
N GLU A 144 -30.69 13.34 -30.97
CA GLU A 144 -31.34 12.55 -29.92
C GLU A 144 -30.28 11.97 -28.98
N ILE A 145 -30.60 11.91 -27.69
CA ILE A 145 -29.69 11.44 -26.63
C ILE A 145 -29.33 9.97 -26.91
N SER A 146 -28.21 9.75 -27.59
CA SER A 146 -27.62 8.44 -27.83
C SER A 146 -26.37 8.27 -26.97
N SER A 147 -25.91 7.03 -26.79
CA SER A 147 -24.69 6.69 -26.04
C SER A 147 -23.39 7.25 -26.65
N THR A 148 -23.48 7.96 -27.78
CA THR A 148 -22.35 8.45 -28.56
C THR A 148 -22.49 9.94 -28.89
N LEU A 149 -21.35 10.63 -28.98
CA LEU A 149 -21.30 12.00 -29.49
C LEU A 149 -21.72 12.03 -30.98
N PRO A 150 -22.39 13.10 -31.45
CA PRO A 150 -22.69 13.27 -32.86
C PRO A 150 -21.42 13.50 -33.68
N ASN A 151 -21.50 13.28 -35.00
CA ASN A 151 -20.35 13.41 -35.91
C ASN A 151 -19.95 14.88 -36.21
N CYS A 152 -20.84 15.84 -35.94
CA CYS A 152 -20.65 17.26 -36.20
C CYS A 152 -21.36 18.11 -35.13
N ARG A 153 -21.00 19.40 -35.02
CA ARG A 153 -21.64 20.37 -34.11
C ARG A 153 -22.66 21.25 -34.83
N LEU A 154 -23.76 21.58 -34.17
CA LEU A 154 -24.80 22.45 -34.72
C LEU A 154 -24.31 23.90 -34.80
N SER A 155 -24.68 24.61 -35.88
CA SER A 155 -24.08 25.90 -36.21
C SER A 155 -24.58 27.06 -35.36
N ASN A 156 -25.80 27.03 -34.81
CA ASN A 156 -26.36 28.11 -33.97
C ASN A 156 -27.69 27.81 -33.22
N GLU A 157 -28.15 26.55 -33.09
CA GLU A 157 -29.34 26.24 -32.28
C GLU A 157 -28.99 25.86 -30.83
N SER A 158 -29.61 26.57 -29.89
CA SER A 158 -29.66 26.35 -28.44
C SER A 158 -28.44 25.64 -27.84
N GLN A 159 -27.36 26.40 -27.58
CA GLN A 159 -26.27 25.92 -26.70
C GLN A 159 -26.81 25.34 -25.40
N THR A 160 -27.96 25.83 -24.93
CA THR A 160 -28.67 25.36 -23.75
C THR A 160 -29.14 23.91 -23.88
N ASP A 161 -29.78 23.53 -25.00
CA ASP A 161 -30.27 22.16 -25.22
C ASP A 161 -29.13 21.19 -25.48
N THR A 162 -28.08 21.64 -26.18
CA THR A 162 -26.86 20.86 -26.37
C THR A 162 -26.14 20.59 -25.04
N ASN A 163 -25.97 21.63 -24.21
CA ASN A 163 -25.37 21.48 -22.88
C ASN A 163 -26.22 20.58 -21.98
N ARG A 164 -27.55 20.67 -22.08
CA ARG A 164 -28.48 19.81 -21.35
C ARG A 164 -28.37 18.34 -21.78
N ASN A 165 -28.28 18.06 -23.07
CA ASN A 165 -28.12 16.70 -23.59
C ASN A 165 -26.75 16.11 -23.20
N LEU A 166 -25.68 16.90 -23.24
CA LEU A 166 -24.35 16.47 -22.75
C LEU A 166 -24.35 16.19 -21.24
N ALA A 167 -25.03 17.01 -20.45
CA ALA A 167 -25.20 16.79 -19.01
C ALA A 167 -26.06 15.56 -18.71
N ASN A 168 -27.08 15.27 -19.52
CA ASN A 168 -27.88 14.05 -19.38
C ASN A 168 -27.06 12.80 -19.72
N LEU A 169 -26.24 12.84 -20.78
CA LEU A 169 -25.34 11.74 -21.14
C LEU A 169 -24.28 11.48 -20.06
N SER A 170 -23.66 12.53 -19.53
CA SER A 170 -22.69 12.40 -18.42
C SER A 170 -23.35 11.84 -17.16
N GLN A 171 -24.58 12.27 -16.86
CA GLN A 171 -25.37 11.70 -15.78
C GLN A 171 -25.65 10.22 -16.02
N GLN A 172 -26.10 9.81 -17.21
CA GLN A 172 -26.31 8.39 -17.57
C GLN A 172 -25.04 7.56 -17.34
N ILE A 173 -23.90 8.01 -17.84
CA ILE A 173 -22.61 7.34 -17.65
C ILE A 173 -22.27 7.25 -16.15
N SER A 174 -22.47 8.33 -15.40
CA SER A 174 -22.20 8.35 -13.96
C SER A 174 -23.11 7.41 -13.15
N GLN A 175 -24.30 7.05 -13.65
CA GLN A 175 -25.21 6.14 -12.94
C GLN A 175 -24.68 4.71 -12.89
N MET A 176 -23.72 4.35 -13.74
CA MET A 176 -23.00 3.08 -13.64
C MET A 176 -22.20 2.98 -12.33
N VAL A 177 -21.84 4.12 -11.72
CA VAL A 177 -21.24 4.15 -10.39
C VAL A 177 -22.36 4.08 -9.34
N PRO A 178 -22.36 3.07 -8.44
CA PRO A 178 -23.38 2.97 -7.41
C PRO A 178 -23.29 4.15 -6.43
N ASN A 179 -24.41 4.51 -5.79
CA ASN A 179 -24.46 5.60 -4.81
C ASN A 179 -23.62 5.32 -3.56
N GLN A 180 -23.47 4.05 -3.22
CA GLN A 180 -22.71 3.61 -2.06
C GLN A 180 -22.02 2.29 -2.39
N LEU A 181 -20.79 2.14 -1.93
CA LEU A 181 -20.15 0.84 -1.85
C LEU A 181 -20.47 0.29 -0.46
N LYS A 182 -21.21 -0.81 -0.39
CA LYS A 182 -21.57 -1.45 0.89
C LYS A 182 -21.17 -2.91 0.85
N VAL A 183 -20.32 -3.31 1.79
CA VAL A 183 -19.99 -4.71 2.03
C VAL A 183 -20.61 -5.09 3.36
N VAL A 184 -21.40 -6.16 3.35
CA VAL A 184 -22.11 -6.68 4.53
C VAL A 184 -21.63 -8.08 4.91
N GLU A 185 -20.92 -8.74 4.00
CA GLU A 185 -20.36 -10.07 4.18
C GLU A 185 -18.99 -10.17 3.53
N ALA A 186 -18.07 -10.87 4.18
CA ALA A 186 -16.77 -11.19 3.60
C ALA A 186 -16.94 -12.13 2.39
N PRO A 187 -16.14 -11.96 1.32
CA PRO A 187 -16.08 -12.92 0.23
C PRO A 187 -15.81 -14.34 0.76
N ARG A 188 -16.37 -15.36 0.10
CA ARG A 188 -16.26 -16.77 0.54
C ARG A 188 -14.80 -17.20 0.76
N SER A 189 -13.91 -16.81 -0.15
CA SER A 189 -12.47 -17.07 -0.06
C SER A 189 -11.86 -16.50 1.23
N VAL A 190 -12.12 -15.24 1.53
CA VAL A 190 -11.62 -14.56 2.74
C VAL A 190 -12.17 -15.22 4.00
N ARG A 191 -13.46 -15.61 3.99
CA ARG A 191 -14.10 -16.26 5.13
C ARG A 191 -13.53 -17.64 5.45
N GLN A 192 -13.19 -18.42 4.42
CA GLN A 192 -12.61 -19.74 4.58
C GLN A 192 -11.21 -19.69 5.22
N TRP A 193 -10.44 -18.63 4.94
CA TRP A 193 -9.06 -18.49 5.42
C TRP A 193 -8.96 -17.76 6.77
N GLN A 194 -9.98 -16.96 7.12
CA GLN A 194 -10.01 -16.16 8.35
C GLN A 194 -9.62 -16.92 9.63
N PRO A 195 -10.18 -18.11 9.96
CA PRO A 195 -9.78 -18.82 11.20
C PRO A 195 -8.30 -19.21 11.20
N SER A 196 -7.75 -19.62 10.06
CA SER A 196 -6.32 -19.94 9.92
C SER A 196 -5.45 -18.69 10.08
N VAL A 197 -5.88 -17.54 9.54
CA VAL A 197 -5.17 -16.26 9.68
C VAL A 197 -5.18 -15.80 11.14
N VAL A 198 -6.33 -15.84 11.83
CA VAL A 198 -6.44 -15.46 13.25
C VAL A 198 -5.52 -16.33 14.11
N LEU A 199 -5.51 -17.65 13.88
CA LEU A 199 -4.63 -18.57 14.58
C LEU A 199 -3.16 -18.25 14.32
N ALA A 200 -2.76 -18.06 13.06
CA ALA A 200 -1.40 -17.73 12.69
C ALA A 200 -0.93 -16.41 13.33
N LEU A 201 -1.75 -15.36 13.29
CA LEU A 201 -1.44 -14.07 13.93
C LEU A 201 -1.30 -14.19 15.45
N SER A 202 -2.14 -15.00 16.10
CA SER A 202 -2.03 -15.28 17.54
C SER A 202 -0.72 -15.99 17.88
N ILE A 203 -0.33 -17.01 17.10
CA ILE A 203 0.95 -17.72 17.26
C ILE A 203 2.13 -16.77 17.06
N ILE A 204 2.12 -15.99 15.97
CA ILE A 204 3.18 -15.02 15.67
C ILE A 204 3.33 -14.01 16.83
N LYS A 205 2.21 -13.48 17.34
CA LYS A 205 2.23 -12.55 18.47
C LYS A 205 2.77 -13.21 19.75
N GLY A 206 2.38 -14.46 20.02
CA GLY A 206 2.89 -15.24 21.15
C GLY A 206 4.40 -15.46 21.07
N VAL A 207 4.89 -15.94 19.92
CA VAL A 207 6.32 -16.14 19.65
C VAL A 207 7.10 -14.82 19.77
N TRP A 208 6.55 -13.72 19.27
CA TRP A 208 7.16 -12.41 19.36
C TRP A 208 7.28 -11.90 20.81
N LEU A 209 6.23 -12.04 21.62
CA LEU A 209 6.26 -11.66 23.04
C LEU A 209 7.29 -12.49 23.83
N VAL A 210 7.37 -13.79 23.58
CA VAL A 210 8.39 -14.67 24.19
C VAL A 210 9.79 -14.23 23.76
N THR A 211 9.97 -13.91 22.48
CA THR A 211 11.25 -13.42 21.93
C THR A 211 11.68 -12.12 22.61
N LEU A 212 10.79 -11.15 22.76
CA LEU A 212 11.05 -9.90 23.48
C LEU A 212 11.43 -10.13 24.94
N LEU A 213 10.74 -11.05 25.62
CA LEU A 213 11.04 -11.41 27.00
C LEU A 213 12.45 -12.00 27.13
N VAL A 214 12.83 -12.92 26.24
CA VAL A 214 14.17 -13.53 26.22
C VAL A 214 15.25 -12.48 25.92
N VAL A 215 15.02 -11.59 24.96
CA VAL A 215 15.94 -10.47 24.65
C VAL A 215 16.08 -9.55 25.87
N GLY A 216 14.98 -9.19 26.53
CA GLY A 216 14.98 -8.35 27.73
C GLY A 216 15.75 -8.99 28.89
N LEU A 217 15.52 -10.28 29.17
CA LEU A 217 16.27 -11.02 30.18
C LEU A 217 17.77 -11.08 29.83
N PHE A 218 18.11 -11.31 28.55
CA PHE A 218 19.49 -11.32 28.11
C PHE A 218 20.18 -9.96 28.34
N LEU A 219 19.50 -8.86 28.02
CA LEU A 219 19.99 -7.50 28.26
C LEU A 219 20.22 -7.22 29.75
N LEU A 220 19.32 -7.69 30.62
CA LEU A 220 19.44 -7.50 32.07
C LEU A 220 20.62 -8.29 32.67
N ILE A 221 20.84 -9.53 32.22
CA ILE A 221 21.92 -10.40 32.72
C ILE A 221 23.30 -9.91 32.25
N SER A 222 23.39 -9.33 31.05
CA SER A 222 24.66 -9.09 30.36
C SER A 222 25.32 -7.72 30.60
N ARG A 223 24.80 -6.98 31.60
CA ARG A 223 24.97 -5.55 32.00
C ARG A 223 26.32 -4.81 31.80
N SER A 224 27.43 -5.45 31.44
CA SER A 224 28.67 -4.73 31.05
C SER A 224 29.61 -5.48 30.10
N ARG A 225 29.63 -6.82 30.11
CA ARG A 225 30.62 -7.62 29.35
C ARG A 225 30.17 -8.01 27.94
N ALA A 226 28.90 -7.83 27.60
CA ALA A 226 28.35 -8.22 26.29
C ALA A 226 28.05 -7.04 25.36
N PHE A 227 28.43 -5.81 25.71
CA PHE A 227 28.09 -4.61 24.92
C PHE A 227 28.65 -4.65 23.49
N VAL A 228 29.86 -5.18 23.32
CA VAL A 228 30.45 -5.41 21.98
C VAL A 228 29.70 -6.50 21.21
N THR A 229 29.28 -7.57 21.88
CA THR A 229 28.49 -8.65 21.26
C THR A 229 27.12 -8.14 20.82
N LEU A 230 26.48 -7.30 21.63
CA LEU A 230 25.21 -6.63 21.33
C LEU A 230 25.34 -5.72 20.09
N ALA A 231 26.39 -4.89 20.04
CA ALA A 231 26.65 -4.01 18.91
C ALA A 231 26.83 -4.79 17.60
N TRP A 232 27.59 -5.88 17.64
CA TRP A 232 27.74 -6.78 16.49
C TRP A 232 26.43 -7.47 16.10
N SER A 233 25.61 -7.88 17.07
CA SER A 233 24.30 -8.47 16.78
C SER A 233 23.39 -7.46 16.07
N PHE A 234 23.35 -6.19 16.48
CA PHE A 234 22.58 -5.16 15.76
C PHE A 234 23.07 -4.93 14.33
N ILE A 235 24.39 -4.89 14.12
CA ILE A 235 24.97 -4.75 12.77
C ILE A 235 24.58 -5.96 11.90
N LEU A 236 24.73 -7.18 12.43
CA LEU A 236 24.39 -8.41 11.71
C LEU A 236 22.89 -8.50 11.39
N VAL A 237 22.02 -8.12 12.33
CA VAL A 237 20.57 -8.05 12.11
C VAL A 237 20.26 -7.09 10.96
N GLY A 238 20.83 -5.87 11.00
CA GLY A 238 20.64 -4.91 9.92
C GLY A 238 21.08 -5.45 8.56
N ILE A 239 22.25 -6.09 8.47
CA ILE A 239 22.73 -6.74 7.23
C ILE A 239 21.79 -7.86 6.78
N PHE A 240 21.34 -8.71 7.69
CA PHE A 240 20.40 -9.79 7.38
C PHE A 240 19.05 -9.26 6.89
N GLU A 241 18.54 -8.17 7.47
CA GLU A 241 17.31 -7.53 7.03
C GLU A 241 17.43 -6.93 5.62
N VAL A 242 18.57 -6.30 5.29
CA VAL A 242 18.84 -5.86 3.91
C VAL A 242 18.88 -7.07 2.97
N GLY A 243 19.62 -8.13 3.32
CA GLY A 243 19.74 -9.34 2.50
C GLY A 243 18.40 -10.04 2.29
N PHE A 244 17.59 -10.15 3.35
CA PHE A 244 16.24 -10.68 3.31
C PHE A 244 15.34 -9.82 2.42
N GLY A 245 15.40 -8.49 2.57
CA GLY A 245 14.69 -7.52 1.74
C GLY A 245 15.07 -7.51 0.26
N LEU A 246 16.25 -8.02 -0.11
CA LEU A 246 16.72 -8.15 -1.48
C LEU A 246 16.40 -9.52 -2.11
N ILE A 247 16.47 -10.62 -1.34
CA ILE A 247 16.43 -11.98 -1.89
C ILE A 247 15.10 -12.69 -1.58
N ALA A 248 14.65 -12.65 -0.32
CA ALA A 248 13.42 -13.34 0.07
C ALA A 248 12.16 -12.62 -0.43
N TRP A 249 12.30 -11.38 -0.93
CA TRP A 249 11.20 -10.51 -1.35
C TRP A 249 10.59 -10.94 -2.67
N ASP A 250 11.44 -11.25 -3.65
CA ASP A 250 10.99 -11.76 -4.94
C ASP A 250 10.30 -13.12 -4.80
N TRP A 251 10.73 -13.91 -3.81
CA TRP A 251 10.10 -15.19 -3.48
C TRP A 251 8.73 -14.98 -2.81
N LEU A 252 8.65 -14.13 -1.78
CA LEU A 252 7.39 -13.85 -1.08
C LEU A 252 6.34 -13.21 -2.00
N GLY A 253 6.76 -12.29 -2.87
CA GLY A 253 5.90 -11.64 -3.86
C GLY A 253 5.32 -12.62 -4.88
N ARG A 254 6.13 -13.57 -5.38
CA ARG A 254 5.64 -14.65 -6.26
C ARG A 254 4.64 -15.54 -5.54
N LEU A 255 4.93 -15.92 -4.29
CA LEU A 255 4.08 -16.83 -3.52
C LEU A 255 2.72 -16.23 -3.17
N ILE A 256 2.68 -14.92 -2.91
CA ILE A 256 1.43 -14.17 -2.72
C ILE A 256 0.70 -14.05 -4.07
N SER A 257 1.39 -13.62 -5.13
CA SER A 257 0.80 -13.48 -6.46
C SER A 257 0.17 -14.79 -6.96
N GLU A 258 0.90 -15.91 -6.87
CA GLU A 258 0.43 -17.24 -7.30
C GLU A 258 -0.80 -17.71 -6.51
N ASN A 259 -0.85 -17.46 -5.19
CA ASN A 259 -2.01 -17.84 -4.37
C ASN A 259 -3.24 -16.95 -4.60
N PHE A 260 -3.05 -15.67 -4.91
CA PHE A 260 -4.16 -14.76 -5.23
C PHE A 260 -4.68 -14.95 -6.66
N THR A 261 -3.79 -15.22 -7.62
CA THR A 261 -4.16 -15.42 -9.04
C THR A 261 -4.80 -16.77 -9.31
N ASN A 262 -4.33 -17.85 -8.67
CA ASN A 262 -4.90 -19.19 -8.87
C ASN A 262 -6.26 -19.40 -8.17
N GLY A 263 -6.67 -18.47 -7.29
CA GLY A 263 -7.93 -18.56 -6.54
C GLY A 263 -9.06 -17.64 -7.03
N SER A 264 -8.80 -16.71 -7.96
CA SER A 264 -9.80 -15.71 -8.37
C SER A 264 -10.21 -15.87 -9.83
N GLU A 265 -11.36 -16.50 -10.09
CA GLU A 265 -12.04 -16.48 -11.41
C GLU A 265 -12.68 -15.11 -11.74
N SER A 266 -12.37 -14.04 -11.00
CA SER A 266 -13.08 -12.76 -11.10
C SER A 266 -12.26 -11.68 -11.82
N GLN A 267 -12.94 -10.85 -12.61
CA GLN A 267 -12.44 -9.64 -13.28
C GLN A 267 -11.76 -8.59 -12.36
N LEU A 268 -11.70 -8.85 -11.04
CA LEU A 268 -11.04 -8.04 -10.02
C LEU A 268 -9.59 -8.48 -9.69
N ALA A 269 -9.09 -9.56 -10.31
CA ALA A 269 -7.72 -10.05 -10.13
C ALA A 269 -6.64 -8.96 -10.27
N PRO A 270 -6.68 -8.03 -11.24
CA PRO A 270 -5.66 -7.01 -11.39
C PRO A 270 -5.59 -6.05 -10.18
N VAL A 271 -6.75 -5.69 -9.62
CA VAL A 271 -6.86 -4.80 -8.47
C VAL A 271 -6.37 -5.48 -7.18
N ALA A 272 -6.65 -6.77 -7.03
CA ALA A 272 -6.15 -7.58 -5.92
C ALA A 272 -4.62 -7.75 -5.97
N ILE A 273 -4.06 -7.95 -7.18
CA ILE A 273 -2.60 -8.01 -7.40
C ILE A 273 -1.95 -6.67 -7.01
N ASP A 274 -2.49 -5.53 -7.45
CA ASP A 274 -1.95 -4.19 -7.11
C ASP A 274 -2.05 -3.87 -5.60
N LEU A 275 -3.13 -4.26 -4.93
CA LEU A 275 -3.27 -4.12 -3.48
C LEU A 275 -2.28 -4.99 -2.71
N SER A 276 -2.07 -6.23 -3.18
CA SER A 276 -1.06 -7.13 -2.58
C SER A 276 0.35 -6.60 -2.78
N ALA A 277 0.65 -6.03 -3.95
CA ALA A 277 1.92 -5.37 -4.25
C ALA A 277 2.14 -4.12 -3.38
N GLY A 278 1.09 -3.32 -3.14
CA GLY A 278 1.16 -2.16 -2.25
C GLY A 278 1.47 -2.54 -0.79
N ILE A 279 0.80 -3.56 -0.24
CA ILE A 279 1.09 -4.07 1.11
C ILE A 279 2.51 -4.63 1.20
N LEU A 280 2.97 -5.31 0.15
CA LEU A 280 4.34 -5.84 0.03
C LEU A 280 5.40 -4.73 0.03
N GLU A 281 5.16 -3.63 -0.67
CA GLU A 281 6.07 -2.48 -0.68
C GLU A 281 6.13 -1.77 0.67
N ILE A 282 5.00 -1.64 1.37
CA ILE A 282 4.95 -1.11 2.73
C ILE A 282 5.79 -1.99 3.67
N PHE A 283 5.68 -3.31 3.56
CA PHE A 283 6.50 -4.25 4.32
C PHE A 283 7.99 -4.08 4.03
N LYS A 284 8.36 -3.93 2.74
CA LYS A 284 9.75 -3.67 2.31
C LYS A 284 10.31 -2.38 2.91
N SER A 285 9.56 -1.29 2.78
CA SER A 285 9.97 0.04 3.23
C SER A 285 10.18 0.06 4.74
N THR A 286 9.24 -0.53 5.48
CA THR A 286 9.31 -0.64 6.95
C THR A 286 10.51 -1.45 7.41
N LEU A 287 10.75 -2.63 6.82
CA LEU A 287 11.89 -3.46 7.19
C LEU A 287 13.23 -2.78 6.82
N GLY A 288 13.28 -2.10 5.67
CA GLY A 288 14.43 -1.29 5.28
C GLY A 288 14.75 -0.18 6.29
N ASN A 289 13.73 0.54 6.75
CA ASN A 289 13.90 1.59 7.77
C ASN A 289 14.39 1.02 9.11
N ILE A 290 13.86 -0.13 9.55
CA ILE A 290 14.32 -0.80 10.77
C ILE A 290 15.77 -1.25 10.62
N SER A 291 16.14 -1.80 9.46
CA SER A 291 17.51 -2.20 9.17
C SER A 291 18.49 -1.04 9.29
N VAL A 292 18.15 0.12 8.73
CA VAL A 292 18.96 1.34 8.86
C VAL A 292 19.11 1.75 10.33
N ILE A 293 18.02 1.72 11.11
CA ILE A 293 18.06 2.03 12.55
C ILE A 293 18.96 1.05 13.29
N MET A 294 18.84 -0.26 13.03
CA MET A 294 19.66 -1.31 13.66
C MET A 294 21.15 -1.14 13.32
N LEU A 295 21.49 -0.81 12.07
CA LEU A 295 22.85 -0.51 11.67
C LEU A 295 23.41 0.72 12.41
N ILE A 296 22.64 1.82 12.47
CA ILE A 296 23.05 3.04 13.17
C ILE A 296 23.27 2.76 14.66
N VAL A 297 22.33 2.09 15.33
CA VAL A 297 22.42 1.73 16.75
C VAL A 297 23.61 0.80 17.00
N GLY A 298 23.84 -0.18 16.12
CA GLY A 298 24.98 -1.09 16.21
C GLY A 298 26.32 -0.38 16.08
N VAL A 299 26.48 0.46 15.05
CA VAL A 299 27.72 1.22 14.80
C VAL A 299 28.01 2.22 15.92
N THR A 300 27.01 2.99 16.35
CA THR A 300 27.16 3.95 17.46
C THR A 300 27.51 3.26 18.77
N SER A 301 26.89 2.12 19.08
CA SER A 301 27.23 1.30 20.24
C SER A 301 28.66 0.76 20.16
N LEU A 302 29.11 0.34 18.99
CA LEU A 302 30.47 -0.16 18.79
C LEU A 302 31.51 0.95 18.99
N LEU A 303 31.26 2.15 18.48
CA LEU A 303 32.11 3.33 18.70
C LEU A 303 32.18 3.70 20.18
N LEU A 304 31.06 3.72 20.90
CA LEU A 304 31.03 3.98 22.34
C LEU A 304 31.81 2.92 23.13
N ALA A 305 31.72 1.65 22.73
CA ALA A 305 32.49 0.57 23.35
C ALA A 305 34.00 0.77 23.19
N ILE A 306 34.44 1.19 22.00
CA ILE A 306 35.85 1.49 21.71
C ILE A 306 36.34 2.67 22.54
N ILE A 307 35.58 3.78 22.56
CA ILE A 307 35.92 4.99 23.32
C ILE A 307 36.02 4.68 24.82
N TYR A 308 35.06 3.94 25.38
CA TYR A 308 35.07 3.55 26.79
C TYR A 308 36.29 2.69 27.15
N ARG A 309 36.62 1.72 26.30
CA ARG A 309 37.79 0.84 26.48
C ARG A 309 39.12 1.59 26.38
N HIS A 310 39.19 2.65 25.57
CA HIS A 310 40.37 3.51 25.45
C HIS A 310 40.52 4.42 26.68
N LYS A 311 39.41 4.91 27.25
CA LYS A 311 39.40 5.77 28.45
C LYS A 311 39.66 4.99 29.74
N SER A 312 39.31 3.70 29.80
CA SER A 312 39.54 2.81 30.95
C SER A 312 40.96 2.24 31.03
N LYS A 313 41.85 2.54 30.08
CA LYS A 313 43.29 2.25 30.16
C LYS A 313 44.07 3.57 30.39
N PRO A 314 44.15 4.10 31.62
CA PRO A 314 45.15 5.11 31.93
C PRO A 314 46.51 4.41 32.10
N GLU A 315 47.50 4.84 31.33
CA GLU A 315 48.95 4.82 31.62
C GLU A 315 49.49 3.67 32.50
N ALA A 316 49.78 2.52 31.90
CA ALA A 316 50.77 1.57 32.43
C ALA A 316 52.16 1.81 31.82
N ALA A 317 52.50 3.07 31.50
CA ALA A 317 53.73 3.43 30.79
C ALA A 317 54.50 4.61 31.43
N ALA A 318 54.22 4.95 32.68
CA ALA A 318 54.96 6.00 33.41
C ALA A 318 55.25 5.58 34.84
N SER A 319 56.07 4.54 35.03
CA SER A 319 56.79 4.33 36.29
C SER A 319 58.26 4.02 36.00
N VAL A 320 59.03 5.11 35.87
CA VAL A 320 60.35 5.31 36.46
C VAL A 320 61.30 4.10 36.46
N LYS A 321 62.25 4.08 35.52
CA LYS A 321 63.61 3.62 35.80
C LYS A 321 64.53 4.85 35.85
N LEU A 322 64.72 5.35 37.05
CA LEU A 322 65.90 6.13 37.45
C LEU A 322 66.60 5.30 38.52
N SER A 323 67.55 4.49 38.07
CA SER A 323 68.67 3.94 38.84
C SER A 323 69.77 3.58 37.86
#